data_AF-A0A955RE78-F1
#
_entry.id   AF-A0A955RE78-F1
#
_cell.length_a   1.000
_cell.length_b   1.000
_cell.length_c   1.000
_cell.angle_alpha   90.00
_cell.angle_beta   90.00
_cell.angle_gamma   90.00
#
_symmetry.space_group_name_H-M   'P 1'
#
loop_
_entity.id
_entity.type
_entity.pdbx_description
1 polymer ?
#
loop_
_entity_poly.entity_id
_entity_poly.type
_entity_poly.pdbx_seq_one_letter_code
_entity_poly.pdbx_strand_id
1 'polypeptide(L)'
;LGPDDLPPTVTVVDGKIYALLARHAFTEPLDSGRLDRRARGVRVWEEWVPQFTARWAGALSAVPELAGAVLIATVPSEDPANKKSKLVEEWRFAIPTSAASSFSRGEIMDSDLASRVRIEVSSDPKQPSWTSVTLDVEDELTRTEGVEVQRANVDVRDEDLLGVEDEEDP
;
A
#
# COMPACT_ATOMS: atom_id res chain seq x y z
N LEU A 1 -12.55 23.08 3.09
CA LEU A 1 -11.62 22.38 2.19
C LEU A 1 -11.58 20.94 2.67
N GLY A 2 -12.28 20.05 1.97
CA GLY A 2 -12.22 18.62 2.27
C GLY A 2 -10.88 18.04 1.85
N PRO A 3 -10.56 16.80 2.25
CA PRO A 3 -9.35 16.10 1.80
C PRO A 3 -9.25 15.91 0.27
N ASP A 4 -10.29 16.26 -0.49
CA ASP A 4 -10.41 16.04 -1.93
C ASP A 4 -9.98 17.23 -2.83
N ASP A 5 -9.49 18.35 -2.27
CA ASP A 5 -9.13 19.56 -3.04
C ASP A 5 -7.62 19.83 -3.19
N LEU A 6 -6.76 18.86 -2.85
CA LEU A 6 -5.32 19.03 -3.12
C LEU A 6 -5.04 18.69 -4.58
N PRO A 7 -4.30 19.55 -5.33
CA PRO A 7 -3.86 19.18 -6.66
C PRO A 7 -3.06 17.87 -6.58
N PRO A 8 -3.20 16.96 -7.56
CA PRO A 8 -2.43 15.73 -7.60
C PRO A 8 -0.96 16.09 -7.49
N THR A 9 -0.38 15.80 -6.34
CA THR A 9 1.02 16.13 -6.06
C THR A 9 1.85 15.04 -6.71
N VAL A 10 2.86 15.39 -7.49
CA VAL A 10 3.79 14.41 -8.06
C VAL A 10 4.99 14.23 -7.14
N THR A 11 5.52 13.01 -7.08
CA THR A 11 6.75 12.67 -6.36
C THR A 11 7.70 11.93 -7.29
N VAL A 12 9.00 12.05 -7.02
CA VAL A 12 10.04 11.40 -7.81
C VAL A 12 10.61 10.22 -7.03
N VAL A 13 10.58 9.04 -7.64
CA VAL A 13 11.16 7.81 -7.11
C VAL A 13 12.08 7.24 -8.18
N ASP A 14 13.37 7.08 -7.87
CA ASP A 14 14.42 6.68 -8.81
C ASP A 14 14.46 7.48 -10.12
N GLY A 15 14.25 8.80 -10.03
CA GLY A 15 14.25 9.67 -11.22
C GLY A 15 13.02 9.52 -12.12
N LYS A 16 12.03 8.71 -11.73
CA LYS A 16 10.74 8.57 -12.42
C LYS A 16 9.64 9.32 -11.67
N ILE A 17 8.65 9.82 -12.39
CA ILE A 17 7.55 10.61 -11.85
C ILE A 17 6.41 9.68 -11.45
N TYR A 18 5.93 9.81 -10.22
CA TYR A 18 4.78 9.09 -9.67
C TYR A 18 3.74 10.08 -9.18
N ALA A 19 2.45 9.74 -9.32
CA ALA A 19 1.37 10.51 -8.69
C ALA A 19 1.23 10.12 -7.22
N LEU A 20 1.22 11.11 -6.31
CA LEU A 20 0.82 10.88 -4.92
C LEU A 20 -0.71 10.73 -4.89
N LEU A 21 -1.19 9.51 -4.68
CA LEU A 21 -2.62 9.22 -4.67
C LEU A 21 -3.24 9.46 -3.30
N ALA A 22 -2.50 9.15 -2.23
CA ALA A 22 -3.00 9.30 -0.89
C ALA A 22 -1.88 9.41 0.15
N ARG A 23 -2.22 10.14 1.22
CA ARG A 23 -1.54 10.07 2.50
C ARG A 23 -2.52 9.50 3.51
N HIS A 24 -2.16 8.39 4.13
CA HIS A 24 -2.94 7.78 5.20
C HIS A 24 -2.17 7.85 6.52
N ALA A 25 -2.86 8.03 7.63
CA ALA A 25 -2.25 8.00 8.96
C ALA A 25 -3.01 7.00 9.83
N PHE A 26 -2.29 6.01 10.34
CA PHE A 26 -2.86 5.07 11.30
C PHE A 26 -3.20 5.82 12.59
N THR A 27 -4.42 5.59 13.09
CA THR A 27 -4.90 6.19 14.34
C THR A 27 -4.24 5.55 15.56
N GLU A 28 -3.96 4.25 15.49
CA GLU A 28 -3.33 3.47 16.55
C GLU A 28 -1.93 3.03 16.15
N PRO A 29 -0.99 2.97 17.10
CA PRO A 29 0.36 2.50 16.82
C PRO A 29 0.35 1.02 16.46
N LEU A 30 1.12 0.65 15.44
CA LEU A 30 1.47 -0.74 15.22
C LEU A 30 2.48 -1.15 16.30
N ASP A 31 2.17 -2.20 17.06
CA ASP A 31 3.00 -2.65 18.19
C ASP A 31 4.40 -3.06 17.71
N SER A 32 5.38 -2.18 17.93
CA SER A 32 6.76 -2.40 17.49
C SER A 32 7.51 -3.47 18.29
N GLY A 33 6.98 -3.90 19.45
CA GLY A 33 7.55 -4.98 20.25
C GLY A 33 7.09 -6.38 19.80
N ARG A 34 5.95 -6.46 19.09
CA ARG A 34 5.41 -7.72 18.55
C ARG A 34 5.64 -7.86 17.04
N LEU A 35 5.77 -6.75 16.33
CA LEU A 35 5.97 -6.71 14.88
C LEU A 35 7.33 -6.09 14.57
N ASP A 36 8.16 -6.84 13.85
CA ASP A 36 9.35 -6.25 13.26
C ASP A 36 8.97 -5.25 12.15
N ARG A 37 9.98 -4.56 11.62
CA ARG A 37 9.76 -3.54 10.59
C ARG A 37 9.07 -4.10 9.35
N ARG A 38 9.37 -5.34 8.95
CA ARG A 38 8.80 -5.97 7.75
C ARG A 38 7.34 -6.28 7.96
N ALA A 39 6.98 -6.89 9.09
CA ALA A 39 5.60 -7.21 9.42
C ALA A 39 4.70 -5.96 9.44
N ARG A 40 5.21 -4.80 9.91
CA ARG A 40 4.48 -3.52 9.81
C ARG A 40 4.23 -3.10 8.36
N GLY A 41 5.26 -3.20 7.51
CA GLY A 41 5.13 -2.89 6.08
C GLY A 41 4.10 -3.81 5.39
N VAL A 42 4.10 -5.09 5.72
CA VAL A 42 3.13 -6.08 5.19
C VAL A 42 1.71 -5.69 5.59
N ARG A 43 1.49 -5.25 6.82
CA ARG A 43 0.16 -4.81 7.25
C ARG A 43 -0.33 -3.57 6.50
N VAL A 44 0.55 -2.58 6.28
CA VAL A 44 0.18 -1.41 5.47
C VAL A 44 -0.15 -1.82 4.03
N TRP A 45 0.64 -2.74 3.49
CA TRP A 45 0.45 -3.31 2.17
C TRP A 45 -0.95 -3.94 2.03
N GLU A 46 -1.30 -4.89 2.90
CA GLU A 46 -2.59 -5.59 2.82
C GLU A 46 -3.80 -4.67 3.02
N GLU A 47 -3.71 -3.76 4.00
CA GLU A 47 -4.88 -2.95 4.36
C GLU A 47 -5.18 -1.87 3.31
N TRP A 48 -4.16 -1.25 2.72
CA TRP A 48 -4.35 0.02 1.99
C TRP A 48 -3.96 -0.03 0.52
N VAL A 49 -2.89 -0.74 0.16
CA VAL A 49 -2.37 -0.72 -1.22
C VAL A 49 -3.41 -1.22 -2.24
N PRO A 50 -4.10 -2.36 -2.05
CA PRO A 50 -5.15 -2.81 -2.97
C PRO A 50 -6.27 -1.79 -3.12
N GLN A 51 -6.76 -1.25 -2.00
CA GLN A 51 -7.92 -0.36 -2.01
C GLN A 51 -7.64 0.93 -2.78
N PHE A 52 -6.46 1.53 -2.57
CA PHE A 52 -6.07 2.74 -3.28
C PHE A 52 -5.75 2.46 -4.74
N THR A 53 -5.08 1.34 -5.04
CA THR A 53 -4.72 1.03 -6.43
C THR A 53 -5.94 0.72 -7.26
N ALA A 54 -6.86 -0.13 -6.77
CA ALA A 54 -8.10 -0.46 -7.47
C ALA A 54 -8.94 0.79 -7.77
N ARG A 55 -8.99 1.76 -6.86
CA ARG A 55 -9.73 3.02 -7.07
C ARG A 55 -9.17 3.88 -8.21
N TRP A 56 -7.86 3.82 -8.45
CA TRP A 56 -7.16 4.73 -9.37
C TRP A 56 -6.55 4.03 -10.60
N ALA A 57 -6.63 2.70 -10.67
CA ALA A 57 -6.06 1.87 -11.73
C ALA A 57 -6.35 2.41 -13.13
N GLY A 58 -7.63 2.58 -13.48
CA GLY A 58 -8.03 3.08 -14.80
C GLY A 58 -7.53 4.50 -15.11
N ALA A 59 -7.46 5.38 -14.11
CA ALA A 59 -6.93 6.73 -14.28
C ALA A 59 -5.41 6.72 -14.49
N LEU A 60 -4.67 5.89 -13.76
CA LEU A 60 -3.22 5.77 -13.92
C LEU A 60 -2.84 5.20 -15.29
N SER A 61 -3.59 4.19 -15.77
CA SER A 61 -3.37 3.60 -17.10
C SER A 61 -3.59 4.60 -18.23
N ALA A 62 -4.38 5.66 -18.01
CA ALA A 62 -4.65 6.70 -18.99
C ALA A 62 -3.60 7.83 -19.03
N VAL A 63 -2.62 7.85 -18.10
CA VAL A 63 -1.60 8.91 -18.00
C VAL A 63 -0.20 8.32 -18.26
N PRO A 64 0.25 8.26 -19.52
CA PRO A 64 1.52 7.60 -19.88
C PRO A 64 2.77 8.32 -19.36
N GLU A 65 2.67 9.58 -18.95
CA GLU A 65 3.77 10.35 -18.38
C GLU A 65 4.13 9.92 -16.95
N LEU A 66 3.22 9.19 -16.28
CA LEU A 66 3.44 8.67 -14.94
C LEU A 66 4.02 7.26 -15.01
N ALA A 67 5.11 7.05 -14.28
CA ALA A 67 5.66 5.72 -14.06
C ALA A 67 4.81 4.88 -13.08
N GLY A 68 3.95 5.54 -12.29
CA GLY A 68 3.06 4.88 -11.37
C GLY A 68 2.42 5.82 -10.34
N ALA A 69 1.99 5.21 -9.24
CA ALA A 69 1.38 5.86 -8.10
C ALA A 69 2.20 5.69 -6.82
N VAL A 70 2.01 6.60 -5.88
CA VAL A 70 2.56 6.52 -4.53
C VAL A 70 1.44 6.62 -3.50
N LEU A 71 1.46 5.67 -2.56
CA LEU A 71 0.76 5.75 -1.28
C LEU A 71 1.80 6.05 -0.19
N ILE A 72 1.53 7.03 0.67
CA ILE A 72 2.33 7.25 1.89
C ILE A 72 1.47 6.95 3.11
N ALA A 73 1.94 6.04 3.97
CA ALA A 73 1.31 5.71 5.24
C ALA A 73 2.17 6.19 6.41
N THR A 74 1.59 7.01 7.28
CA THR A 74 2.20 7.41 8.53
C THR A 74 1.84 6.38 9.60
N VAL A 75 2.86 5.72 10.14
CA VAL A 75 2.74 4.65 11.14
C VAL A 75 3.34 5.15 12.45
N PRO A 76 2.51 5.45 13.46
CA PRO A 76 3.02 5.64 14.81
C PRO A 76 3.52 4.30 15.37
N SER A 77 4.62 4.34 16.10
CA SER A 77 5.13 3.25 16.93
C SER A 77 5.05 3.69 18.38
N GLU A 78 4.61 2.78 19.23
CA GLU A 78 4.73 2.92 20.68
C GLU A 78 5.73 1.87 21.14
N ASP A 79 6.81 2.33 21.78
CA ASP A 79 7.71 1.42 22.50
C ASP A 79 6.95 0.86 23.72
N PRO A 80 6.66 -0.45 23.81
CA PRO A 80 5.96 -1.01 24.96
C PRO A 80 6.73 -0.83 26.27
N ALA A 81 8.06 -0.66 26.22
CA ALA A 81 8.89 -0.35 27.39
C ALA A 81 8.86 1.15 27.75
N ASN A 82 8.50 2.04 26.81
CA ASN A 82 8.46 3.47 27.03
C ASN A 82 7.31 4.14 26.27
N LYS A 83 6.12 4.17 26.92
CA LYS A 83 4.88 4.80 26.43
C LYS A 83 5.00 6.30 26.07
N LYS A 84 6.13 6.95 26.38
CA LYS A 84 6.39 8.35 26.01
C LYS A 84 7.17 8.51 24.70
N SER A 85 7.80 7.45 24.18
CA SER A 85 8.50 7.47 22.91
C SER A 85 7.55 7.08 21.79
N LYS A 86 6.89 8.09 21.20
CA LYS A 86 6.15 7.92 19.94
C LYS A 86 7.13 8.16 18.79
N LEU A 87 7.67 7.09 18.23
CA LEU A 87 8.35 7.17 16.93
C LEU A 87 7.26 7.22 15.86
N VAL A 88 7.47 7.99 14.81
CA VAL A 88 6.54 8.06 13.69
C VAL A 88 7.35 7.76 12.44
N GLU A 89 6.98 6.70 11.74
CA GLU A 89 7.58 6.34 10.46
C GLU A 89 6.64 6.73 9.32
N GLU A 90 7.18 7.20 8.20
CA GLU A 90 6.45 7.25 6.94
C GLU A 90 6.87 6.07 6.07
N TRP A 91 5.90 5.35 5.55
CA TRP A 91 6.06 4.25 4.62
C TRP A 91 5.55 4.68 3.26
N ARG A 92 6.40 4.59 2.23
CA ARG A 92 6.09 4.96 0.85
C ARG A 92 6.06 3.71 -0.01
N PHE A 93 4.93 3.48 -0.66
CA PHE A 93 4.70 2.38 -1.60
C PHE A 93 4.58 2.97 -3.00
N ALA A 94 5.59 2.76 -3.83
CA ALA A 94 5.64 3.21 -5.22
C ALA A 94 5.24 2.07 -6.16
N ILE A 95 4.03 2.19 -6.70
CA ILE A 95 3.30 1.15 -7.43
C ILE A 95 3.38 1.47 -8.93
N PRO A 96 4.02 0.64 -9.75
CA PRO A 96 4.15 0.89 -11.18
C PRO A 96 2.79 0.93 -11.90
N THR A 97 2.66 1.74 -12.95
CA THR A 97 1.41 1.83 -13.73
C THR A 97 0.96 0.49 -14.30
N SER A 98 1.90 -0.33 -14.79
CA SER A 98 1.61 -1.68 -15.31
C SER A 98 1.12 -2.67 -14.24
N ALA A 99 1.42 -2.39 -12.98
CA ALA A 99 0.94 -3.13 -11.82
C ALA A 99 -0.43 -2.61 -11.36
N ALA A 100 -0.71 -1.32 -11.59
CA ALA A 100 -2.00 -0.74 -11.23
C ALA A 100 -3.14 -1.25 -12.13
N SER A 101 -2.87 -1.55 -13.41
CA SER A 101 -3.87 -2.03 -14.36
C SER A 101 -4.47 -3.41 -14.03
N SER A 102 -3.83 -4.20 -13.17
CA SER A 102 -4.27 -5.55 -12.82
C SER A 102 -5.10 -5.61 -11.54
N PHE A 103 -5.51 -4.48 -10.95
CA PHE A 103 -6.24 -4.49 -9.68
C PHE A 103 -7.74 -4.30 -9.84
N SER A 104 -8.48 -5.31 -9.40
CA SER A 104 -9.91 -5.21 -9.12
C SER A 104 -10.16 -4.98 -7.62
N ARG A 105 -11.25 -4.29 -7.28
CA ARG A 105 -11.61 -4.07 -5.88
C ARG A 105 -11.93 -5.42 -5.21
N GLY A 106 -11.25 -5.74 -4.11
CA GLY A 106 -11.45 -6.99 -3.38
C GLY A 106 -10.60 -8.16 -3.89
N GLU A 107 -9.76 -7.95 -4.91
CA GLU A 107 -8.82 -8.95 -5.39
C GLU A 107 -7.72 -9.22 -4.36
N ILE A 108 -7.37 -10.49 -4.19
CA ILE A 108 -6.31 -10.94 -3.30
C ILE A 108 -4.98 -10.71 -4.01
N MET A 109 -4.03 -10.08 -3.32
CA MET A 109 -2.78 -9.66 -3.94
C MET A 109 -1.87 -10.82 -4.35
N ASP A 110 -1.35 -10.71 -5.58
CA ASP A 110 -0.33 -11.57 -6.18
C ASP A 110 1.08 -11.24 -5.66
N SER A 111 1.90 -12.26 -5.37
CA SER A 111 3.30 -12.11 -4.95
C SER A 111 4.18 -11.51 -6.04
N ASP A 112 3.84 -11.71 -7.31
CA ASP A 112 4.52 -11.06 -8.44
C ASP A 112 4.41 -9.53 -8.38
N LEU A 113 3.28 -9.02 -7.89
CA LEU A 113 3.08 -7.60 -7.74
C LEU A 113 3.86 -7.03 -6.55
N ALA A 114 3.90 -7.74 -5.42
CA ALA A 114 4.71 -7.36 -4.27
C ALA A 114 6.20 -7.17 -4.66
N SER A 115 6.69 -8.02 -5.56
CA SER A 115 8.06 -7.93 -6.08
C SER A 115 8.32 -6.67 -6.93
N ARG A 116 7.27 -6.07 -7.52
CA ARG A 116 7.37 -4.91 -8.42
C ARG A 116 7.16 -3.58 -7.71
N VAL A 117 6.51 -3.58 -6.55
CA VAL A 117 6.31 -2.36 -5.78
C VAL A 117 7.56 -2.02 -4.99
N ARG A 118 8.02 -0.78 -5.15
CA ARG A 118 9.13 -0.27 -4.34
C ARG A 118 8.59 0.26 -3.02
N ILE A 119 9.21 -0.20 -1.94
CA ILE A 119 8.81 0.15 -0.58
C ILE A 119 9.98 0.86 0.08
N GLU A 120 9.70 2.04 0.61
CA GLU A 120 10.68 2.85 1.30
C GLU A 120 10.10 3.34 2.61
N VAL A 121 10.99 3.53 3.58
CA VAL A 121 10.60 3.99 4.91
C VAL A 121 11.47 5.16 5.32
N SER A 122 10.84 6.14 5.95
CA SER A 122 11.51 7.25 6.60
C SER A 122 11.18 7.28 8.08
N SER A 123 12.21 7.41 8.91
CA SER A 123 12.09 7.52 10.37
C SER A 123 11.89 8.95 10.86
N ASP A 124 11.95 9.95 9.97
CA ASP A 124 11.64 11.35 10.27
C ASP A 124 10.62 11.90 9.26
N PRO A 125 9.34 12.06 9.63
CA PRO A 125 8.31 12.58 8.74
C PRO A 125 8.51 14.05 8.38
N LYS A 126 9.30 14.81 9.15
CA LYS A 126 9.54 16.25 8.90
C LYS A 126 10.65 16.49 7.89
N GLN A 127 11.63 15.58 7.84
CA GLN A 127 12.72 15.60 6.88
C GLN A 127 12.90 14.20 6.29
N PRO A 128 12.01 13.79 5.36
CA PRO A 128 11.98 12.41 4.90
C PRO A 128 13.29 12.01 4.20
N SER A 129 14.04 11.12 4.84
CA SER A 129 15.11 10.35 4.23
C SER A 129 14.61 8.94 3.98
N TRP A 130 14.51 8.55 2.71
CA TRP A 130 13.88 7.30 2.27
C TRP A 130 14.90 6.18 2.20
N THR A 131 14.64 5.09 2.91
CA THR A 131 15.44 3.86 2.86
C THR A 131 14.61 2.72 2.28
N SER A 132 15.11 2.05 1.25
CA SER A 132 14.42 0.91 0.64
C SER A 132 14.33 -0.29 1.57
N VAL A 133 13.19 -0.97 1.57
CA VAL A 133 12.91 -2.18 2.34
C VAL A 133 12.29 -3.22 1.42
N THR A 134 12.73 -4.47 1.54
CA THR A 134 12.06 -5.61 0.91
C THR A 134 11.08 -6.23 1.89
N LEU A 135 9.84 -6.45 1.45
CA LEU A 135 8.85 -7.22 2.19
C LEU A 135 8.77 -8.62 1.60
N ASP A 136 8.80 -9.63 2.47
CA ASP A 136 8.46 -11.00 2.10
C ASP A 136 7.03 -11.25 2.55
N VAL A 137 6.07 -10.96 1.68
CA VAL A 137 4.65 -10.99 2.06
C VAL A 137 4.20 -12.42 2.36
N GLU A 138 4.71 -13.42 1.61
CA GLU A 138 4.30 -14.82 1.79
C GLU A 138 4.89 -15.44 3.07
N ASP A 139 6.18 -15.25 3.34
CA ASP A 139 6.84 -15.85 4.51
C ASP A 139 6.45 -15.16 5.84
N GLU A 140 6.26 -13.83 5.84
CA GLU A 140 6.00 -13.08 7.08
C GLU A 140 4.52 -13.20 7.52
N LEU A 141 3.57 -13.36 6.60
CA LEU A 141 2.17 -13.64 6.94
C LEU A 141 2.01 -14.97 7.65
N THR A 142 2.75 -15.99 7.19
CA THR A 142 2.72 -17.34 7.76
C THR A 142 3.40 -17.41 9.14
N ARG A 143 4.29 -16.46 9.46
CA ARG A 143 5.06 -16.42 10.71
C ARG A 143 4.48 -15.50 11.79
N THR A 144 3.91 -14.37 11.38
CA THR A 144 3.46 -13.31 12.32
C THR A 144 2.16 -13.70 13.02
N GLU A 145 1.33 -14.49 12.33
CA GLU A 145 0.14 -15.08 12.89
C GLU A 145 0.26 -16.59 12.75
N GLY A 146 0.19 -17.36 13.84
CA GLY A 146 -0.09 -18.80 13.77
C GLY A 146 -1.51 -19.10 13.26
N VAL A 147 -2.02 -18.23 12.39
CA VAL A 147 -3.32 -18.20 11.76
C VAL A 147 -3.03 -18.53 10.32
N GLU A 148 -3.41 -19.74 9.94
CA GLU A 148 -3.63 -20.09 8.54
C GLU A 148 -4.40 -18.94 7.90
N VAL A 149 -3.80 -18.24 6.93
CA VAL A 149 -4.39 -17.08 6.26
C VAL A 149 -5.72 -17.52 5.66
N GLN A 150 -6.80 -17.41 6.42
CA GLN A 150 -8.15 -17.48 5.89
C GLN A 150 -8.34 -16.16 5.15
N ARG A 151 -7.87 -16.19 3.90
CA ARG A 151 -8.18 -15.21 2.87
C ARG A 151 -9.66 -14.88 3.04
N ALA A 152 -9.96 -13.64 3.44
CA ALA A 152 -11.33 -13.25 3.69
C ALA A 152 -12.12 -13.51 2.41
N ASN A 153 -13.09 -14.43 2.46
CA ASN A 153 -14.07 -14.59 1.39
C ASN A 153 -14.87 -13.28 1.37
N VAL A 154 -14.51 -12.39 0.46
CA VAL A 154 -15.29 -11.20 0.18
C VAL A 154 -16.58 -11.68 -0.50
N ASP A 155 -17.71 -11.40 0.14
CA ASP A 155 -19.04 -11.69 -0.39
C ASP A 155 -19.32 -10.73 -1.54
N VAL A 156 -18.87 -11.10 -2.75
CA VAL A 156 -19.10 -10.34 -3.99
C VAL A 156 -20.56 -10.51 -4.38
N ARG A 157 -21.29 -9.40 -4.51
CA ARG A 157 -22.70 -9.43 -4.93
C ARG A 157 -22.80 -9.31 -6.45
N ASP A 158 -23.85 -9.88 -7.03
CA ASP A 158 -24.09 -9.81 -8.49
C ASP A 158 -24.18 -8.36 -9.02
N GLU A 159 -24.57 -7.42 -8.17
CA GLU A 159 -24.61 -5.98 -8.47
C GLU A 159 -23.21 -5.35 -8.58
N ASP A 160 -22.18 -5.95 -7.98
CA ASP A 160 -20.77 -5.55 -8.08
C ASP A 160 -20.10 -6.06 -9.38
N LEU A 161 -20.76 -6.99 -10.10
CA LEU A 161 -20.30 -7.56 -11.38
C LEU A 161 -20.86 -6.82 -12.61
N LEU A 162 -21.75 -5.83 -12.41
CA LEU A 162 -22.32 -5.04 -13.50
C LEU A 162 -21.27 -4.07 -14.08
N GLY A 163 -20.70 -4.44 -15.23
CA GLY A 163 -19.70 -3.63 -15.96
C GLY A 163 -18.34 -4.29 -16.10
N VAL A 164 -18.17 -5.50 -15.58
CA VAL A 164 -17.06 -6.38 -15.95
C VAL A 164 -17.51 -7.11 -17.21
N GLU A 165 -16.95 -6.73 -18.37
CA GLU A 165 -17.11 -7.54 -19.57
C GLU A 165 -16.35 -8.84 -19.35
N ASP A 166 -17.06 -9.97 -19.30
CA ASP A 166 -16.43 -11.28 -19.39
C ASP A 166 -15.59 -11.28 -20.68
N GLU A 167 -14.29 -11.56 -20.56
CA GLU A 167 -13.49 -11.89 -21.74
C GLU A 167 -14.17 -13.10 -22.40
N GLU A 168 -14.82 -12.87 -23.54
CA GLU A 168 -15.29 -13.94 -24.42
C GLU A 168 -14.06 -14.77 -24.83
N ASP A 169 -13.90 -15.91 -24.19
CA ASP A 169 -12.95 -16.94 -24.58
C ASP A 169 -13.35 -17.48 -25.98
N PRO A 170 -12.42 -17.56 -26.95
CA PRO A 170 -12.72 -17.91 -28.35
C PRO A 170 -13.16 -19.37 -28.57
#